data_AF-A0A7W7D5F7-F1
#
_entry.id   AF-A0A7W7D5F7-F1
#
_cell.length_a   1.000
_cell.length_b   1.000
_cell.length_c   1.000
_cell.angle_alpha   90.00
_cell.angle_beta   90.00
_cell.angle_gamma   90.00
#
_symmetry.space_group_name_H-M   'P 1'
#
loop_
_entity.id
_entity.type
_entity.pdbx_description
1 polymer ?
#
loop_
_entity_poly.entity_id
_entity_poly.type
_entity_poly.pdbx_seq_one_letter_code
_entity_poly.pdbx_strand_id
1 'polypeptide(L)'
;MAGIDDLIASIEVELEAAHKRRAKYRKEMELILSTAQQEGRSNLTAEEDERIAELTVKRDQAKADIEGIERKLDNAREVKAEERDHEAKQREHKPVDTRRTGGDRTVRIGAEERTYRKDTDPYGKAFLMDVCRQFMFQDVEAATNLARHMAEERVERAEYLTRAVGTGAWAGLTVPQYLTDLYAPATAALRPFADICNRHPLPEHGMSVNISRVTTASSAALQASENSAVSETNMDDTLLTVPVQTAAGQQTVSRQAIDRGTGIEDVTMQDLFNRVATVLDSTLINQVTTGLSAVAVANTYTDGTPTGAELYPKIVGAAAGVEAALLAMGAPSHAVMHSRRWYWLSSQMSATWPLINWTGIPVQAGGQANANSSYASGVRGVLPSGLQVIVDNNISTTLGGGTEDELYVVPNTECHLWEDPAAPLFIRAEQPAAASLGVLLVAYSYFAYTFGRYANAMQKVGGTGMIAPVF
;
A
#
# COMPACT_ATOMS: atom_id res chain seq x y z
N MET A 1 -24.59 -40.41 17.80
CA MET A 1 -23.65 -39.31 17.50
C MET A 1 -22.89 -39.73 16.28
N ALA A 2 -23.02 -39.00 15.16
CA ALA A 2 -22.17 -39.24 14.00
C ALA A 2 -20.73 -38.89 14.40
N GLY A 3 -19.80 -39.83 14.23
CA GLY A 3 -18.40 -39.65 14.60
C GLY A 3 -17.67 -38.77 13.58
N ILE A 4 -16.46 -38.32 13.92
CA ILE A 4 -15.61 -37.57 12.98
C ILE A 4 -15.33 -38.34 11.67
N ASP A 5 -15.38 -39.67 11.73
CA ASP A 5 -15.29 -40.58 10.58
C ASP A 5 -16.48 -40.45 9.60
N ASP A 6 -17.69 -40.28 10.11
CA ASP A 6 -18.90 -40.09 9.29
C ASP A 6 -18.86 -38.72 8.58
N LEU A 7 -18.30 -37.72 9.26
CA LEU A 7 -18.11 -36.37 8.70
C LEU A 7 -17.08 -36.39 7.56
N ILE A 8 -15.93 -37.04 7.74
CA ILE A 8 -14.92 -37.18 6.68
C ILE A 8 -15.51 -37.90 5.46
N ALA A 9 -16.25 -39.00 5.68
CA ALA A 9 -16.91 -39.72 4.59
C ALA A 9 -17.92 -38.84 3.84
N SER A 10 -18.68 -37.99 4.54
CA SER A 10 -19.61 -37.06 3.90
C SER A 10 -18.91 -36.00 3.03
N ILE A 11 -17.77 -35.47 3.50
CA ILE A 11 -16.97 -34.47 2.77
C ILE A 11 -16.32 -35.09 1.53
N GLU A 12 -15.86 -36.34 1.61
CA GLU A 12 -15.31 -37.07 0.47
C GLU A 12 -16.37 -37.30 -0.63
N VAL A 13 -17.61 -37.60 -0.25
CA VAL A 13 -18.74 -37.71 -1.20
C VAL A 13 -19.06 -36.36 -1.85
N GLU A 14 -19.05 -35.27 -1.08
CA GLU A 14 -19.25 -33.92 -1.62
C GLU A 14 -18.13 -33.51 -2.60
N LEU A 15 -16.88 -33.87 -2.28
CA LEU A 15 -15.71 -33.65 -3.14
C LEU A 15 -15.86 -34.40 -4.47
N GLU A 16 -16.24 -35.68 -4.42
CA GLU A 16 -16.46 -36.48 -5.63
C GLU A 16 -17.59 -35.90 -6.51
N ALA A 17 -18.67 -35.43 -5.88
CA ALA A 17 -19.77 -34.75 -6.57
C ALA A 17 -19.32 -33.44 -7.23
N ALA A 18 -18.45 -32.66 -6.58
CA ALA A 18 -17.87 -31.44 -7.13
C ALA A 18 -16.96 -31.72 -8.35
N HIS A 19 -16.13 -32.76 -8.29
CA HIS A 19 -15.33 -33.20 -9.44
C HIS A 19 -16.21 -33.63 -10.62
N LYS A 20 -17.30 -34.36 -10.37
CA LYS A 20 -18.27 -34.74 -11.42
C LYS A 20 -18.93 -33.51 -12.08
N ARG A 21 -19.29 -32.48 -11.30
CA ARG A 21 -19.83 -31.21 -11.83
C ARG A 21 -18.83 -30.48 -12.72
N ARG A 22 -17.58 -30.32 -12.27
CA ARG A 22 -16.51 -29.69 -13.06
C ARG A 22 -16.25 -30.47 -14.36
N ALA A 23 -16.17 -31.79 -14.30
CA ALA A 23 -15.96 -32.63 -15.47
C ALA A 23 -17.12 -32.52 -16.47
N LYS A 24 -18.36 -32.39 -16.00
CA LYS A 24 -19.54 -32.17 -16.84
C LYS A 24 -19.44 -30.85 -17.62
N TYR A 25 -19.16 -29.72 -16.94
CA TYR A 25 -19.04 -28.42 -17.61
C TYR A 25 -17.91 -28.39 -18.65
N ARG A 26 -16.78 -29.02 -18.34
CA ARG A 26 -15.67 -29.16 -19.29
C ARG A 26 -16.08 -29.94 -20.55
N LYS A 27 -16.76 -31.07 -20.38
CA LYS A 27 -17.24 -31.88 -21.52
C LYS A 27 -18.27 -31.15 -22.36
N GLU A 28 -19.15 -30.34 -21.74
CA GLU A 28 -20.12 -29.51 -22.48
C GLU A 28 -19.41 -28.42 -23.31
N MET A 29 -18.36 -27.78 -22.78
CA MET A 29 -17.54 -26.83 -23.55
C MET A 29 -16.80 -27.52 -24.72
N GLU A 30 -16.19 -28.68 -24.46
CA GLU A 30 -15.50 -29.48 -25.50
C GLU A 30 -16.47 -29.91 -26.61
N LEU A 31 -17.72 -30.25 -26.26
CA LEU A 31 -18.75 -30.60 -27.23
C LEU A 31 -19.09 -29.41 -28.15
N ILE A 32 -19.33 -28.22 -27.59
CA ILE A 32 -19.64 -27.01 -28.39
C ILE A 32 -18.50 -26.70 -29.37
N LEU A 33 -17.25 -26.75 -28.91
CA LEU A 33 -16.08 -26.53 -29.75
C LEU A 33 -15.94 -27.61 -30.84
N SER A 34 -16.21 -28.87 -30.52
CA SER A 34 -16.15 -29.98 -31.48
C SER A 34 -17.24 -29.88 -32.56
N THR A 35 -18.44 -29.43 -32.21
CA THR A 35 -19.54 -29.20 -33.16
C THR A 35 -19.19 -28.06 -34.12
N ALA A 36 -18.69 -26.94 -33.61
CA ALA A 36 -18.25 -25.81 -34.44
C ALA A 36 -17.13 -26.22 -35.42
N GLN A 37 -16.21 -27.09 -34.97
CA GLN A 37 -15.12 -27.62 -35.80
C GLN A 37 -15.64 -28.60 -36.87
N GLN A 38 -16.61 -29.46 -36.56
CA GLN A 38 -17.23 -30.38 -37.53
C GLN A 38 -18.01 -29.64 -38.62
N GLU A 39 -18.61 -28.51 -38.28
CA GLU A 39 -19.33 -27.66 -39.22
C GLU A 39 -18.41 -26.73 -40.05
N GLY A 40 -17.09 -26.79 -39.83
CA GLY A 40 -16.10 -26.07 -40.62
C GLY A 40 -16.12 -24.54 -40.43
N ARG A 41 -16.70 -24.07 -39.33
CA ARG A 41 -16.80 -22.63 -39.02
C ARG A 41 -15.51 -22.16 -38.35
N SER A 42 -14.96 -21.05 -38.82
CA SER A 42 -13.76 -20.43 -38.22
C SER A 42 -14.06 -19.67 -36.93
N ASN A 43 -15.33 -19.26 -36.75
CA ASN A 43 -15.79 -18.44 -35.63
C ASN A 43 -17.02 -19.11 -34.99
N LEU A 44 -17.12 -19.01 -33.66
CA LEU A 44 -18.30 -19.40 -32.89
C LEU A 44 -19.45 -18.42 -33.16
N THR A 45 -20.69 -18.91 -33.05
CA THR A 45 -21.86 -18.02 -33.09
C THR A 45 -21.99 -17.25 -31.78
N ALA A 46 -22.67 -16.09 -31.80
CA ALA A 46 -22.83 -15.26 -30.61
C ALA A 46 -23.51 -16.01 -29.43
N GLU A 47 -24.43 -16.93 -29.72
CA GLU A 47 -25.09 -17.77 -28.72
C GLU A 47 -24.14 -18.84 -28.13
N GLU A 48 -23.24 -19.40 -28.94
CA GLU A 48 -22.22 -20.37 -28.48
C GLU A 48 -21.14 -19.69 -27.64
N ASP A 49 -20.73 -18.47 -28.00
CA ASP A 49 -19.78 -17.66 -27.23
C ASP A 49 -20.36 -17.27 -25.86
N GLU A 50 -21.61 -16.82 -25.81
CA GLU A 50 -22.31 -16.54 -24.55
C GLU A 50 -22.41 -17.81 -23.70
N ARG A 51 -22.73 -18.96 -24.31
CA ARG A 51 -22.82 -20.23 -23.60
C ARG A 51 -21.47 -20.72 -23.06
N ILE A 52 -20.38 -20.53 -23.80
CA ILE A 52 -19.03 -20.86 -23.35
C ILE A 52 -18.61 -19.94 -22.19
N ALA A 53 -18.95 -18.65 -22.25
CA ALA A 53 -18.71 -17.72 -21.15
C ALA A 53 -19.45 -18.15 -19.86
N GLU A 54 -20.74 -18.50 -19.95
CA GLU A 54 -21.50 -19.02 -18.82
C GLU A 54 -20.91 -20.31 -18.23
N LEU A 55 -20.52 -21.26 -19.08
CA LEU A 55 -19.92 -22.52 -18.66
C LEU A 55 -18.53 -22.32 -18.02
N THR A 56 -17.78 -21.31 -18.49
CA THR A 56 -16.49 -20.92 -17.90
C THR A 56 -16.66 -20.42 -16.47
N VAL A 57 -17.64 -19.53 -16.23
CA VAL A 57 -17.97 -19.05 -14.89
C VAL A 57 -18.40 -20.20 -13.96
N LYS A 58 -19.26 -21.10 -14.45
CA LYS A 58 -19.70 -22.29 -13.68
C LYS A 58 -18.56 -23.26 -13.37
N ARG A 59 -17.63 -23.44 -14.30
CA ARG A 59 -16.43 -24.26 -14.12
C ARG A 59 -15.50 -23.67 -13.06
N ASP A 60 -15.29 -22.35 -13.10
CA ASP A 60 -14.38 -21.67 -12.18
C ASP A 60 -14.98 -21.63 -10.77
N GLN A 61 -16.30 -21.45 -10.64
CA GLN A 61 -17.00 -21.63 -9.37
C GLN A 61 -16.85 -23.07 -8.84
N ALA A 62 -17.02 -24.10 -9.70
CA ALA A 62 -16.83 -25.48 -9.29
C ALA A 62 -15.37 -25.79 -8.88
N LYS A 63 -14.38 -25.08 -9.44
CA LYS A 63 -12.98 -25.19 -9.03
C LYS A 63 -12.76 -24.57 -7.64
N ALA A 64 -13.31 -23.39 -7.39
CA ALA A 64 -13.27 -22.75 -6.08
C ALA A 64 -13.98 -23.60 -5.01
N ASP A 65 -15.09 -24.24 -5.36
CA ASP A 65 -15.81 -25.17 -4.48
C ASP A 65 -14.92 -26.38 -4.12
N ILE A 66 -14.21 -26.98 -5.09
CA ILE A 66 -13.27 -28.09 -4.85
C ILE A 66 -12.16 -27.66 -3.89
N GLU A 67 -11.50 -26.52 -4.15
CA GLU A 67 -10.44 -26.00 -3.27
C GLU A 67 -10.96 -25.67 -1.85
N GLY A 68 -12.25 -25.30 -1.73
CA GLY A 68 -12.92 -25.11 -0.45
C GLY A 68 -13.19 -26.43 0.29
N ILE A 69 -13.64 -27.46 -0.43
CA ILE A 69 -13.94 -28.78 0.13
C ILE A 69 -12.64 -29.53 0.51
N GLU A 70 -11.59 -29.43 -0.29
CA GLU A 70 -10.26 -30.00 0.01
C GLU A 70 -9.71 -29.42 1.32
N ARG A 71 -9.79 -28.09 1.51
CA ARG A 71 -9.41 -27.46 2.79
C ARG A 71 -10.23 -27.97 3.97
N LYS A 72 -11.54 -28.20 3.79
CA LYS A 72 -12.39 -28.78 4.84
C LYS A 72 -11.99 -30.23 5.16
N LEU A 73 -11.63 -31.01 4.13
CA LEU A 73 -11.19 -32.39 4.29
C LEU A 73 -9.85 -32.46 5.04
N ASP A 74 -8.90 -31.59 4.69
CA ASP A 74 -7.60 -31.51 5.36
C ASP A 74 -7.75 -31.13 6.84
N ASN A 75 -8.56 -30.11 7.14
CA ASN A 75 -8.88 -29.72 8.51
C ASN A 75 -9.55 -30.88 9.29
N ALA A 76 -10.50 -31.58 8.69
CA ALA A 76 -11.19 -32.70 9.34
C ALA A 76 -10.23 -33.88 9.63
N ARG A 77 -9.27 -34.14 8.75
CA ARG A 77 -8.23 -35.16 8.93
C ARG A 77 -7.21 -34.77 10.01
N GLU A 78 -6.86 -33.50 10.10
CA GLU A 78 -6.00 -32.95 11.15
C GLU A 78 -6.65 -33.10 12.52
N VAL A 79 -7.91 -32.67 12.68
CA VAL A 79 -8.66 -32.82 13.94
C VAL A 79 -8.76 -34.30 14.35
N LYS A 80 -8.99 -35.21 13.41
CA LYS A 80 -9.00 -36.65 13.70
C LYS A 80 -7.63 -37.18 14.17
N ALA A 81 -6.53 -36.64 13.66
CA ALA A 81 -5.19 -36.99 14.12
C ALA A 81 -4.95 -36.48 15.55
N GLU A 82 -5.38 -35.24 15.84
CA GLU A 82 -5.30 -34.65 17.18
C GLU A 82 -6.14 -35.41 18.22
N GLU A 83 -7.34 -35.85 17.86
CA GLU A 83 -8.21 -36.66 18.72
C GLU A 83 -7.56 -38.02 19.05
N ARG A 84 -6.93 -38.68 18.07
CA ARG A 84 -6.18 -39.92 18.32
C ARG A 84 -4.99 -39.73 19.24
N ASP A 85 -4.25 -38.63 19.06
CA ASP A 85 -3.10 -38.30 19.91
C ASP A 85 -3.52 -37.94 21.33
N HIS A 86 -4.69 -37.30 21.51
CA HIS A 86 -5.29 -37.03 22.81
C HIS A 86 -5.77 -38.32 23.51
N GLU A 87 -6.43 -39.22 22.79
CA GLU A 87 -6.82 -40.53 23.33
C GLU A 87 -5.59 -41.38 23.73
N ALA A 88 -4.50 -41.33 22.95
CA ALA A 88 -3.27 -42.02 23.27
C ALA A 88 -2.62 -41.48 24.56
N LYS A 89 -2.63 -40.15 24.74
CA LYS A 89 -2.09 -39.48 25.95
C LYS A 89 -2.98 -39.68 27.18
N GLN A 90 -4.30 -39.82 27.02
CA GLN A 90 -5.20 -40.12 28.14
C GLN A 90 -5.07 -41.56 28.67
N ARG A 91 -4.48 -42.49 27.90
CA ARG A 91 -4.26 -43.88 28.33
C ARG A 91 -2.95 -44.09 29.12
N GLU A 92 -2.06 -43.10 29.19
CA GLU A 92 -0.87 -43.14 30.05
C GLU A 92 -1.18 -42.57 31.45
N HIS A 93 -1.66 -43.42 32.35
CA HIS A 93 -1.80 -43.08 33.77
C HIS A 93 -0.63 -43.69 34.57
N LYS A 94 0.30 -42.85 35.07
CA LYS A 94 1.32 -43.26 36.08
C LYS A 94 0.92 -42.74 37.46
N PRO A 95 0.91 -43.60 38.52
CA PRO A 95 0.65 -43.15 39.88
C PRO A 95 1.90 -42.49 40.46
N VAL A 96 1.75 -41.28 41.00
CA VAL A 96 2.85 -40.53 41.63
C VAL A 96 2.79 -40.73 43.14
N ASP A 97 3.82 -41.38 43.69
CA ASP A 97 4.01 -41.59 45.12
C ASP A 97 4.72 -40.38 45.75
N THR A 98 4.22 -39.95 46.92
CA THR A 98 4.67 -38.73 47.60
C THR A 98 5.89 -39.01 48.49
N ARG A 99 7.04 -38.40 48.18
CA ARG A 99 8.20 -38.38 49.10
C ARG A 99 8.51 -36.97 49.61
N ARG A 100 8.42 -36.82 50.94
CA ARG A 100 8.82 -35.63 51.71
C ARG A 100 10.30 -35.30 51.51
N THR A 101 10.61 -34.02 51.39
CA THR A 101 11.97 -33.46 51.61
C THR A 101 11.86 -32.26 52.53
N GLY A 102 12.63 -32.31 53.63
CA GLY A 102 12.88 -31.17 54.51
C GLY A 102 14.27 -30.62 54.26
N GLY A 103 14.50 -29.37 54.68
CA GLY A 103 15.82 -28.74 54.71
C GLY A 103 15.79 -27.31 54.23
N ASP A 104 15.43 -26.42 55.16
CA ASP A 104 15.55 -24.96 55.04
C ASP A 104 17.01 -24.55 54.80
N ARG A 105 17.27 -23.86 53.69
CA ARG A 105 18.50 -23.10 53.44
C ARG A 105 18.20 -21.98 52.45
N THR A 106 17.95 -20.80 53.00
CA THR A 106 17.85 -19.56 52.25
C THR A 106 19.22 -19.17 51.71
N VAL A 107 19.42 -19.35 50.40
CA VAL A 107 20.50 -18.73 49.63
C VAL A 107 19.88 -17.52 48.92
N ARG A 108 20.27 -16.30 49.31
CA ARG A 108 19.99 -15.12 48.50
C ARG A 108 20.93 -15.14 47.30
N ILE A 109 20.41 -15.55 46.17
CA ILE A 109 21.07 -15.46 44.86
C ILE A 109 20.84 -14.03 44.36
N GLY A 110 21.91 -13.29 44.12
CA GLY A 110 21.83 -12.03 43.37
C GLY A 110 21.38 -12.33 41.94
N ALA A 111 20.55 -11.45 41.37
CA ALA A 111 19.89 -11.58 40.07
C ALA A 111 20.66 -12.48 39.07
N GLU A 112 20.09 -13.65 38.75
CA GLU A 112 20.62 -14.50 37.69
C GLU A 112 20.53 -13.77 36.35
N GLU A 113 21.60 -13.81 35.56
CA GLU A 113 21.68 -13.13 34.27
C GLU A 113 20.77 -13.82 33.23
N ARG A 114 20.02 -13.03 32.45
CA ARG A 114 19.01 -13.53 31.49
C ARG A 114 19.62 -14.39 30.38
N THR A 115 18.87 -15.41 29.95
CA THR A 115 19.29 -16.31 28.86
C THR A 115 19.43 -15.57 27.51
N TYR A 116 18.57 -14.59 27.21
CA TYR A 116 18.71 -13.71 26.04
C TYR A 116 18.73 -12.24 26.47
N ARG A 117 19.70 -11.47 25.96
CA ARG A 117 19.95 -10.09 26.38
C ARG A 117 20.08 -9.15 25.18
N LYS A 118 19.42 -7.99 25.29
CA LYS A 118 19.45 -6.90 24.30
C LYS A 118 20.86 -6.37 24.02
N ASP A 119 21.73 -6.35 25.02
CA ASP A 119 23.09 -5.82 24.91
C ASP A 119 24.05 -6.77 24.16
N THR A 120 23.83 -8.09 24.24
CA THR A 120 24.69 -9.09 23.61
C THR A 120 24.14 -9.62 22.29
N ASP A 121 22.83 -9.61 22.11
CA ASP A 121 22.15 -10.00 20.87
C ASP A 121 21.02 -9.01 20.51
N PRO A 122 21.37 -7.82 20.00
CA PRO A 122 20.40 -6.76 19.70
C PRO A 122 19.36 -7.16 18.63
N TYR A 123 19.71 -8.13 17.79
CA TYR A 123 18.88 -8.61 16.67
C TYR A 123 18.23 -9.97 16.94
N GLY A 124 18.37 -10.52 18.16
CA GLY A 124 17.78 -11.79 18.58
C GLY A 124 18.18 -13.00 17.73
N LYS A 125 19.35 -12.96 17.11
CA LYS A 125 19.86 -14.00 16.21
C LYS A 125 20.08 -15.33 16.94
N ALA A 126 20.52 -15.31 18.19
CA ALA A 126 20.72 -16.51 19.01
C ALA A 126 19.38 -17.15 19.39
N PHE A 127 18.39 -16.32 19.75
CA PHE A 127 17.02 -16.79 20.01
C PHE A 127 16.40 -17.43 18.75
N LEU A 128 16.48 -16.76 17.60
CA LEU A 128 15.94 -17.26 16.35
C LEU A 128 16.66 -18.53 15.86
N MET A 129 17.98 -18.62 16.05
CA MET A 129 18.76 -19.82 15.76
C MET A 129 18.35 -20.99 16.64
N ASP A 130 18.14 -20.78 17.94
CA ASP A 130 17.73 -21.84 18.86
C ASP A 130 16.28 -22.28 18.57
N VAL A 131 15.39 -21.37 18.16
CA VAL A 131 14.04 -21.75 17.68
C VAL A 131 14.11 -22.59 16.41
N CYS A 132 14.91 -22.19 15.42
CA CYS A 132 15.11 -22.98 14.20
C CYS A 132 15.75 -24.34 14.50
N ARG A 133 16.72 -24.41 15.41
CA ARG A 133 17.40 -25.66 15.80
C ARG A 133 16.48 -26.62 16.54
N GLN A 134 15.64 -26.10 17.43
CA GLN A 134 14.63 -26.93 18.09
C GLN A 134 13.57 -27.44 17.11
N PHE A 135 13.12 -26.62 16.16
CA PHE A 135 12.09 -27.02 15.20
C PHE A 135 12.59 -27.97 14.10
N MET A 136 13.79 -27.72 13.55
CA MET A 136 14.34 -28.51 12.44
C MET A 136 15.14 -29.73 12.89
N PHE A 137 15.84 -29.63 14.02
CA PHE A 137 16.80 -30.66 14.46
C PHE A 137 16.45 -31.27 15.82
N GLN A 138 15.34 -30.86 16.46
CA GLN A 138 14.93 -31.31 17.80
C GLN A 138 16.07 -31.22 18.83
N ASP A 139 16.89 -30.18 18.71
CA ASP A 139 18.07 -29.99 19.55
C ASP A 139 17.67 -29.77 21.02
N VAL A 140 18.26 -30.59 21.91
CA VAL A 140 17.97 -30.63 23.34
C VAL A 140 18.55 -29.40 24.06
N GLU A 141 19.67 -28.85 23.57
CA GLU A 141 20.31 -27.68 24.17
C GLU A 141 19.51 -26.40 23.85
N ALA A 142 19.07 -26.26 22.60
CA ALA A 142 18.15 -25.19 22.20
C ALA A 142 16.81 -25.27 22.96
N ALA A 143 16.28 -26.49 23.15
CA ALA A 143 15.06 -26.72 23.92
C ALA A 143 15.20 -26.33 25.40
N THR A 144 16.36 -26.55 26.00
CA THR A 144 16.61 -26.17 27.40
C THR A 144 16.82 -24.66 27.55
N ASN A 145 17.48 -24.00 26.61
CA ASN A 145 17.62 -22.54 26.59
C ASN A 145 16.26 -21.84 26.40
N LEU A 146 15.45 -22.33 25.47
CA LEU A 146 14.10 -21.81 25.24
C LEU A 146 13.18 -22.06 26.44
N ALA A 147 13.23 -23.25 27.05
CA ALA A 147 12.46 -23.54 28.27
C ALA A 147 12.87 -22.66 29.47
N ARG A 148 14.17 -22.33 29.59
CA ARG A 148 14.69 -21.43 30.63
C ARG A 148 14.20 -19.99 30.41
N HIS A 149 14.30 -19.48 29.19
CA HIS A 149 13.72 -18.18 28.81
C HIS A 149 12.21 -18.10 29.09
N MET A 150 11.46 -19.18 28.77
CA MET A 150 10.04 -19.30 29.09
C MET A 150 9.73 -19.35 30.60
N ALA A 151 10.70 -19.71 31.43
CA ALA A 151 10.59 -19.66 32.89
C ALA A 151 10.91 -18.26 33.42
N GLU A 152 11.94 -17.61 32.88
CA GLU A 152 12.33 -16.23 33.19
C GLU A 152 11.18 -15.25 32.89
N GLU A 153 10.61 -15.27 31.68
CA GLU A 153 9.48 -14.40 31.31
C GLU A 153 8.23 -14.66 32.16
N ARG A 154 8.04 -15.88 32.67
CA ARG A 154 6.88 -16.26 33.49
C ARG A 154 6.96 -15.76 34.93
N VAL A 155 8.17 -15.65 35.47
CA VAL A 155 8.40 -15.14 36.82
C VAL A 155 8.31 -13.61 36.85
N GLU A 156 8.86 -12.94 35.84
CA GLU A 156 8.90 -11.46 35.81
C GLU A 156 7.62 -10.81 35.27
N ARG A 157 6.80 -11.53 34.49
CA ARG A 157 5.54 -11.03 33.90
C ARG A 157 4.31 -11.86 34.28
N ALA A 158 4.31 -12.40 35.50
CA ALA A 158 3.25 -13.27 36.02
C ALA A 158 1.81 -12.68 35.92
N GLU A 159 1.65 -11.36 35.92
CA GLU A 159 0.33 -10.71 35.74
C GLU A 159 -0.28 -10.91 34.33
N TYR A 160 0.55 -11.14 33.30
CA TYR A 160 0.08 -11.27 31.91
C TYR A 160 -0.02 -12.73 31.43
N LEU A 161 0.62 -13.68 32.12
CA LEU A 161 0.72 -15.09 31.71
C LEU A 161 -0.36 -16.01 32.29
N THR A 162 -1.27 -15.52 33.14
CA THR A 162 -2.36 -16.32 33.73
C THR A 162 -3.47 -16.70 32.73
N ARG A 163 -3.42 -16.24 31.47
CA ARG A 163 -4.35 -16.62 30.40
C ARG A 163 -3.66 -17.40 29.29
N ALA A 164 -3.23 -18.62 29.57
CA ALA A 164 -2.77 -19.54 28.52
C ALA A 164 -3.40 -20.92 28.68
N VAL A 165 -4.51 -21.15 27.97
CA VAL A 165 -4.88 -22.46 27.41
C VAL A 165 -4.85 -22.31 25.88
N GLY A 166 -4.47 -23.40 25.22
CA GLY A 166 -3.76 -23.41 23.94
C GLY A 166 -4.52 -22.95 22.70
N THR A 167 -3.75 -22.68 21.66
CA THR A 167 -4.18 -22.68 20.26
C THR A 167 -2.97 -23.13 19.44
N GLY A 168 -3.05 -24.33 18.86
CA GLY A 168 -1.99 -25.01 18.11
C GLY A 168 -1.72 -24.46 16.70
N ALA A 169 -1.82 -23.15 16.47
CA ALA A 169 -1.65 -22.58 15.12
C ALA A 169 -0.60 -21.45 15.03
N TRP A 170 0.18 -21.21 16.09
CA TRP A 170 1.22 -20.17 16.09
C TRP A 170 2.55 -20.75 16.58
N ALA A 171 3.43 -21.11 15.64
CA ALA A 171 4.76 -21.69 15.88
C ALA A 171 5.81 -20.69 16.44
N GLY A 172 5.39 -19.75 17.28
CA GLY A 172 6.24 -18.67 17.78
C GLY A 172 5.76 -18.07 19.09
N LEU A 173 5.31 -18.89 20.04
CA LEU A 173 4.77 -18.35 21.28
C LEU A 173 5.90 -17.76 22.15
N THR A 174 5.79 -16.45 22.39
CA THR A 174 6.69 -15.54 23.13
C THR A 174 8.05 -15.27 22.48
N VAL A 175 7.98 -14.63 21.31
CA VAL A 175 9.10 -13.83 20.79
C VAL A 175 9.45 -12.73 21.81
N PRO A 176 10.73 -12.52 22.18
CA PRO A 176 11.14 -11.38 23.02
C PRO A 176 10.59 -10.05 22.50
N GLN A 177 10.07 -9.20 23.39
CA GLN A 177 9.43 -7.91 23.04
C GLN A 177 10.32 -7.00 22.17
N TYR A 178 11.65 -7.07 22.29
CA TYR A 178 12.53 -6.24 21.46
C TYR A 178 12.52 -6.65 19.97
N LEU A 179 12.13 -7.89 19.65
CA LEU A 179 11.96 -8.36 18.27
C LEU A 179 10.58 -7.99 17.70
N THR A 180 9.54 -7.85 18.53
CA THR A 180 8.25 -7.28 18.09
C THR A 180 8.40 -5.80 17.74
N ASP A 181 9.30 -5.09 18.40
CA ASP A 181 9.64 -3.69 18.07
C ASP A 181 10.46 -3.58 16.76
N LEU A 182 11.03 -4.68 16.26
CA LEU A 182 11.79 -4.77 15.00
C LEU A 182 10.90 -5.14 13.80
N TYR A 183 9.57 -5.08 13.94
CA TYR A 183 8.66 -5.31 12.83
C TYR A 183 8.96 -4.35 11.65
N ALA A 184 9.12 -4.93 10.46
CA ALA A 184 9.27 -4.18 9.22
C ALA A 184 7.88 -3.90 8.61
N PRO A 185 7.38 -2.65 8.65
CA PRO A 185 6.13 -2.31 8.03
C PRO A 185 6.18 -2.53 6.52
N ALA A 186 5.06 -2.96 5.96
CA ALA A 186 4.92 -3.10 4.51
C ALA A 186 5.17 -1.75 3.83
N THR A 187 5.96 -1.75 2.77
CA THR A 187 6.31 -0.52 2.04
C THR A 187 5.07 0.10 1.40
N ALA A 188 4.96 1.41 1.48
CA ALA A 188 3.90 2.22 0.87
C ALA A 188 4.52 3.46 0.19
N ALA A 189 3.87 3.95 -0.86
CA ALA A 189 4.34 5.15 -1.57
C ALA A 189 3.99 6.45 -0.83
N LEU A 190 3.08 6.41 0.15
CA LEU A 190 2.73 7.57 0.99
C LEU A 190 2.24 8.76 0.14
N ARG A 191 2.35 10.00 0.66
CA ARG A 191 1.73 11.19 0.06
C ARG A 191 2.65 12.40 -0.25
N PRO A 192 3.81 12.22 -0.93
CA PRO A 192 4.74 13.33 -1.17
C PRO A 192 4.14 14.53 -1.92
N PHE A 193 3.31 14.31 -2.95
CA PHE A 193 2.69 15.38 -3.72
C PHE A 193 1.53 16.06 -2.98
N ALA A 194 0.71 15.31 -2.26
CA ALA A 194 -0.36 15.89 -1.44
C ALA A 194 0.22 16.79 -0.34
N ASP A 195 1.39 16.44 0.21
CA ASP A 195 1.99 17.21 1.30
C ASP A 195 2.48 18.60 0.88
N ILE A 196 2.85 18.79 -0.39
CA ILE A 196 3.26 20.10 -0.93
C ILE A 196 2.09 20.97 -1.35
N CYS A 197 0.89 20.40 -1.60
CA CYS A 197 -0.28 21.15 -2.03
C CYS A 197 -0.72 22.16 -0.95
N ASN A 198 -1.36 23.26 -1.39
CA ASN A 198 -2.00 24.20 -0.50
C ASN A 198 -3.19 23.56 0.21
N ARG A 199 -3.03 23.37 1.52
CA ARG A 199 -4.02 22.73 2.37
C ARG A 199 -5.09 23.72 2.83
N HIS A 200 -6.33 23.28 2.75
CA HIS A 200 -7.50 23.98 3.26
C HIS A 200 -8.31 23.04 4.15
N PRO A 201 -8.97 23.55 5.20
CA PRO A 201 -9.90 22.73 5.97
C PRO A 201 -11.16 22.45 5.14
N LEU A 202 -11.61 21.20 5.12
CA LEU A 202 -12.87 20.82 4.49
C LEU A 202 -14.06 21.39 5.28
N PRO A 203 -15.11 21.94 4.62
CA PRO A 203 -16.31 22.39 5.33
C PRO A 203 -17.02 21.24 6.06
N GLU A 204 -17.60 21.50 7.23
CA GLU A 204 -18.28 20.48 8.06
C GLU A 204 -19.47 19.81 7.35
N HIS A 205 -20.05 20.47 6.35
CA HIS A 205 -21.22 20.00 5.63
C HIS A 205 -21.07 20.21 4.11
N GLY A 206 -21.64 19.28 3.35
CA GLY A 206 -21.70 19.32 1.89
C GLY A 206 -20.76 18.32 1.22
N MET A 207 -21.23 17.71 0.13
CA MET A 207 -20.46 16.74 -0.67
C MET A 207 -19.74 17.39 -1.86
N SER A 208 -19.72 18.73 -1.92
CA SER A 208 -19.06 19.47 -2.99
C SER A 208 -18.58 20.85 -2.50
N VAL A 209 -17.36 21.22 -2.89
CA VAL A 209 -16.79 22.56 -2.74
C VAL A 209 -17.03 23.33 -4.03
N ASN A 210 -17.72 24.45 -3.95
CA ASN A 210 -18.03 25.31 -5.10
C ASN A 210 -17.09 26.51 -5.12
N ILE A 211 -16.41 26.73 -6.24
CA ILE A 211 -15.45 27.80 -6.44
C ILE A 211 -15.88 28.61 -7.66
N SER A 212 -15.97 29.93 -7.54
CA SER A 212 -16.17 30.82 -8.69
C SER A 212 -14.89 30.93 -9.51
N ARG A 213 -14.98 30.60 -10.80
CA ARG A 213 -13.90 30.77 -11.79
C ARG A 213 -14.28 31.92 -12.72
N VAL A 214 -13.55 33.02 -12.62
CA VAL A 214 -13.69 34.16 -13.56
C VAL A 214 -13.30 33.70 -14.96
N THR A 215 -14.20 33.85 -15.93
CA THR A 215 -13.99 33.48 -17.34
C THR A 215 -13.77 34.69 -18.23
N THR A 216 -14.40 35.82 -17.89
CA THR A 216 -14.22 37.10 -18.59
C THR A 216 -13.70 38.13 -17.61
N ALA A 217 -12.48 38.61 -17.85
CA ALA A 217 -11.89 39.69 -17.05
C ALA A 217 -12.39 41.06 -17.50
N SER A 218 -12.37 42.04 -16.60
CA SER A 218 -12.61 43.44 -16.94
C SER A 218 -11.53 43.97 -17.90
N SER A 219 -11.92 44.87 -18.80
CA SER A 219 -10.98 45.52 -19.72
C SER A 219 -10.45 46.84 -19.16
N ALA A 220 -9.26 47.23 -19.61
CA ALA A 220 -8.71 48.55 -19.43
C ALA A 220 -7.96 48.92 -20.72
N ALA A 221 -8.22 50.12 -21.26
CA ALA A 221 -7.56 50.61 -22.48
C ALA A 221 -7.27 52.11 -22.38
N LEU A 222 -6.30 52.58 -23.17
CA LEU A 222 -6.03 54.01 -23.33
C LEU A 222 -7.26 54.70 -23.94
N GLN A 223 -7.63 55.85 -23.40
CA GLN A 223 -8.70 56.68 -23.97
C GLN A 223 -8.23 57.24 -25.32
N ALA A 224 -9.02 57.02 -26.37
CA ALA A 224 -8.63 57.36 -27.74
C ALA A 224 -8.45 58.88 -27.99
N SER A 225 -9.26 59.72 -27.33
CA SER A 225 -9.12 61.19 -27.33
C SER A 225 -9.89 61.81 -26.15
N GLU A 226 -9.66 63.10 -25.88
CA GLU A 226 -10.42 63.85 -24.88
C GLU A 226 -11.93 63.68 -25.11
N ASN A 227 -12.69 63.43 -24.03
CA ASN A 227 -14.15 63.19 -24.07
C ASN A 227 -14.61 61.92 -24.83
N SER A 228 -13.71 60.98 -25.14
CA SER A 228 -14.11 59.67 -25.68
C SER A 228 -14.61 58.73 -24.59
N ALA A 229 -15.46 57.77 -24.96
CA ALA A 229 -15.87 56.70 -24.05
C ALA A 229 -14.66 55.89 -23.54
N VAL A 230 -14.71 55.50 -22.27
CA VAL A 230 -13.69 54.64 -21.62
C VAL A 230 -14.02 53.17 -21.92
N SER A 231 -13.00 52.31 -21.95
CA SER A 231 -13.19 50.86 -22.10
C SER A 231 -14.00 50.31 -20.93
N GLU A 232 -15.05 49.55 -21.26
CA GLU A 232 -15.87 48.83 -20.29
C GLU A 232 -16.06 47.39 -20.78
N THR A 233 -15.81 46.43 -19.91
CA THR A 233 -16.16 45.03 -20.13
C THR A 233 -16.60 44.45 -18.81
N ASN A 234 -17.79 43.86 -18.80
CA ASN A 234 -18.36 43.24 -17.61
C ASN A 234 -17.60 41.96 -17.27
N MET A 235 -17.29 41.82 -15.99
CA MET A 235 -16.68 40.59 -15.48
C MET A 235 -17.75 39.50 -15.39
N ASP A 236 -17.39 38.29 -15.80
CA ASP A 236 -18.27 37.12 -15.76
C ASP A 236 -17.52 35.92 -15.19
N ASP A 237 -18.25 35.03 -14.50
CA ASP A 237 -17.70 33.85 -13.84
C ASP A 237 -18.50 32.58 -14.14
N THR A 238 -17.88 31.44 -13.86
CA THR A 238 -18.47 30.12 -13.98
C THR A 238 -18.22 29.33 -12.71
N LEU A 239 -19.20 28.52 -12.32
CA LEU A 239 -19.09 27.68 -11.14
C LEU A 239 -18.20 26.46 -11.41
N LEU A 240 -17.14 26.31 -10.63
CA LEU A 240 -16.33 25.10 -10.56
C LEU A 240 -16.76 24.28 -9.34
N THR A 241 -17.45 23.17 -9.59
CA THR A 241 -17.87 22.23 -8.56
C THR A 241 -16.80 21.14 -8.38
N VAL A 242 -16.24 21.05 -7.18
CA VAL A 242 -15.26 20.04 -6.79
C VAL A 242 -15.94 19.04 -5.85
N PRO A 243 -16.11 17.76 -6.24
CA PRO A 243 -16.73 16.77 -5.37
C PRO A 243 -15.80 16.39 -4.21
N VAL A 244 -16.39 16.20 -3.03
CA VAL A 244 -15.72 15.56 -1.89
C VAL A 244 -15.65 14.06 -2.16
N GLN A 245 -14.46 13.50 -2.05
CA GLN A 245 -14.15 12.10 -2.25
C GLN A 245 -13.69 11.46 -0.93
N THR A 246 -13.77 10.14 -0.87
CA THR A 246 -13.38 9.37 0.32
C THR A 246 -12.31 8.36 -0.05
N ALA A 247 -11.13 8.46 0.57
CA ALA A 247 -10.13 7.40 0.54
C ALA A 247 -10.37 6.53 1.78
N ALA A 248 -10.58 5.22 1.60
CA ALA A 248 -10.87 4.32 2.70
C ALA A 248 -10.20 2.95 2.49
N GLY A 249 -9.87 2.31 3.60
CA GLY A 249 -9.39 0.93 3.65
C GLY A 249 -9.98 0.21 4.86
N GLN A 250 -10.14 -1.10 4.73
CA GLN A 250 -10.59 -1.95 5.83
C GLN A 250 -9.73 -3.21 5.93
N GLN A 251 -9.56 -3.69 7.16
CA GLN A 251 -8.93 -4.98 7.46
C GLN A 251 -9.74 -5.73 8.51
N THR A 252 -9.96 -7.02 8.28
CA THR A 252 -10.60 -7.90 9.26
C THR A 252 -9.52 -8.71 9.96
N VAL A 253 -9.36 -8.48 11.25
CA VAL A 253 -8.37 -9.17 12.09
C VAL A 253 -9.11 -10.13 13.03
N SER A 254 -8.54 -11.31 13.27
CA SER A 254 -9.11 -12.25 14.25
C SER A 254 -9.08 -11.64 15.66
N ARG A 255 -10.19 -11.73 16.39
CA ARG A 255 -10.27 -11.29 17.79
C ARG A 255 -9.24 -12.02 18.66
N GLN A 256 -8.97 -13.29 18.38
CA GLN A 256 -7.94 -14.05 19.07
C GLN A 256 -6.53 -13.50 18.82
N ALA A 257 -6.27 -12.98 17.62
CA ALA A 257 -4.99 -12.36 17.29
C ALA A 257 -4.81 -11.02 18.03
N ILE A 258 -5.87 -10.24 18.19
CA ILE A 258 -5.82 -8.99 18.97
C ILE A 258 -5.66 -9.29 20.46
N ASP A 259 -6.43 -10.23 21.00
CA ASP A 259 -6.43 -10.53 22.44
C ASP A 259 -5.15 -11.25 22.90
N ARG A 260 -4.50 -12.03 22.02
CA ARG A 260 -3.30 -12.83 22.35
C ARG A 260 -2.02 -12.33 21.69
N GLY A 261 -2.11 -11.44 20.72
CA GLY A 261 -0.97 -10.85 20.01
C GLY A 261 -0.61 -9.47 20.56
N THR A 262 0.67 -9.14 20.54
CA THR A 262 1.18 -7.83 20.96
C THR A 262 1.34 -6.90 19.77
N GLY A 263 0.70 -5.73 19.78
CA GLY A 263 0.88 -4.68 18.76
C GLY A 263 0.30 -4.96 17.37
N ILE A 264 -0.47 -6.03 17.20
CA ILE A 264 -1.08 -6.40 15.91
C ILE A 264 -2.07 -5.33 15.43
N GLU A 265 -2.89 -4.79 16.36
CA GLU A 265 -3.83 -3.72 16.05
C GLU A 265 -3.10 -2.44 15.59
N ASP A 266 -2.06 -2.03 16.32
CA ASP A 266 -1.28 -0.82 16.00
C ASP A 266 -0.58 -0.94 14.64
N VAL A 267 0.02 -2.10 14.36
CA VAL A 267 0.69 -2.38 13.08
C VAL A 267 -0.30 -2.36 11.91
N THR A 268 -1.45 -3.03 12.06
CA THR A 268 -2.48 -3.07 11.01
C THR A 268 -3.10 -1.70 10.77
N MET A 269 -3.29 -0.90 11.83
CA MET A 269 -3.76 0.47 11.72
C MET A 269 -2.74 1.37 11.02
N GLN A 270 -1.45 1.26 11.36
CA GLN A 270 -0.39 2.03 10.72
C GLN A 270 -0.30 1.73 9.22
N ASP A 271 -0.38 0.46 8.80
CA ASP A 271 -0.42 0.11 7.38
C ASP A 271 -1.67 0.72 6.72
N LEU A 272 -2.85 0.60 7.33
CA LEU A 272 -4.07 1.21 6.80
C LEU A 272 -3.94 2.72 6.57
N PHE A 273 -3.36 3.48 7.51
CA PHE A 273 -3.11 4.90 7.32
C PHE A 273 -2.13 5.18 6.17
N ASN A 274 -1.06 4.39 6.05
CA ASN A 274 -0.12 4.50 4.94
C ASN A 274 -0.79 4.21 3.59
N ARG A 275 -1.72 3.25 3.53
CA ARG A 275 -2.50 2.93 2.33
C ARG A 275 -3.48 4.03 1.97
N VAL A 276 -4.20 4.60 2.95
CA VAL A 276 -5.10 5.73 2.73
C VAL A 276 -4.33 6.93 2.19
N ALA A 277 -3.16 7.25 2.75
CA ALA A 277 -2.29 8.31 2.25
C ALA A 277 -1.82 8.05 0.81
N THR A 278 -1.42 6.81 0.51
CA THR A 278 -1.00 6.39 -0.84
C THR A 278 -2.13 6.53 -1.86
N VAL A 279 -3.35 6.13 -1.49
CA VAL A 279 -4.53 6.25 -2.36
C VAL A 279 -4.86 7.71 -2.62
N LEU A 280 -4.88 8.55 -1.58
CA LEU A 280 -5.14 9.98 -1.71
C LEU A 280 -4.17 10.62 -2.72
N ASP A 281 -2.88 10.39 -2.55
CA ASP A 281 -1.85 10.98 -3.41
C ASP A 281 -1.91 10.46 -4.85
N SER A 282 -2.05 9.13 -5.01
CA SER A 282 -2.27 8.52 -6.33
C SER A 282 -3.53 9.04 -7.02
N THR A 283 -4.58 9.37 -6.27
CA THR A 283 -5.80 9.99 -6.80
C THR A 283 -5.52 11.41 -7.30
N LEU A 284 -4.78 12.23 -6.54
CA LEU A 284 -4.39 13.57 -6.98
C LEU A 284 -3.60 13.52 -8.30
N ILE A 285 -2.73 12.55 -8.50
CA ILE A 285 -1.89 12.47 -9.70
C ILE A 285 -2.63 11.82 -10.88
N ASN A 286 -3.21 10.64 -10.66
CA ASN A 286 -3.62 9.73 -11.74
C ASN A 286 -5.15 9.68 -11.98
N GLN A 287 -5.97 10.36 -11.18
CA GLN A 287 -7.42 10.31 -11.38
C GLN A 287 -7.80 10.78 -12.79
N VAL A 288 -8.68 10.02 -13.44
CA VAL A 288 -9.18 10.33 -14.77
C VAL A 288 -9.88 11.69 -14.76
N THR A 289 -9.67 12.49 -15.81
CA THR A 289 -10.29 13.82 -16.04
C THR A 289 -9.80 14.95 -15.14
N THR A 290 -9.58 14.71 -13.84
CA THR A 290 -9.27 15.78 -12.87
C THR A 290 -7.88 15.70 -12.25
N GLY A 291 -7.24 14.53 -12.30
CA GLY A 291 -5.90 14.32 -11.77
C GLY A 291 -4.85 15.12 -12.54
N LEU A 292 -3.69 15.33 -11.92
CA LEU A 292 -2.60 16.12 -12.48
C LEU A 292 -2.19 15.65 -13.88
N SER A 293 -2.09 14.33 -14.11
CA SER A 293 -1.77 13.75 -15.42
C SER A 293 -2.77 14.14 -16.51
N ALA A 294 -4.05 14.23 -16.16
CA ALA A 294 -5.12 14.56 -17.09
C ALA A 294 -5.22 16.07 -17.39
N VAL A 295 -4.99 16.92 -16.38
CA VAL A 295 -5.16 18.37 -16.48
C VAL A 295 -3.91 19.08 -17.01
N ALA A 296 -2.72 18.55 -16.73
CA ALA A 296 -1.47 19.22 -17.10
C ALA A 296 -1.26 19.27 -18.62
N VAL A 297 -0.85 20.44 -19.11
CA VAL A 297 -0.56 20.70 -20.52
C VAL A 297 0.71 19.98 -20.93
N ALA A 298 0.65 19.24 -22.03
CA ALA A 298 1.78 18.44 -22.50
C ALA A 298 2.85 19.31 -23.17
N ASN A 299 4.06 19.27 -22.61
CA ASN A 299 5.31 19.68 -23.24
C ASN A 299 6.03 18.42 -23.74
N THR A 300 5.77 18.05 -24.98
CA THR A 300 6.22 16.78 -25.55
C THR A 300 7.75 16.72 -25.70
N TYR A 301 8.33 15.64 -25.19
CA TYR A 301 9.72 15.24 -25.39
C TYR A 301 9.75 13.97 -26.24
N THR A 302 10.13 14.13 -27.51
CA THR A 302 10.26 13.01 -28.46
C THR A 302 11.72 12.74 -28.71
N ASP A 303 12.19 11.60 -28.25
CA ASP A 303 13.56 11.13 -28.41
C ASP A 303 13.59 9.60 -28.39
N GLY A 304 14.53 9.00 -29.11
CA GLY A 304 14.81 7.56 -29.07
C GLY A 304 16.00 7.21 -28.18
N THR A 305 16.85 8.18 -27.85
CA THR A 305 18.06 8.02 -27.03
C THR A 305 18.15 9.13 -25.98
N PRO A 306 17.19 9.21 -25.06
CA PRO A 306 17.08 10.36 -24.16
C PRO A 306 18.27 10.48 -23.21
N THR A 307 18.75 11.71 -23.01
CA THR A 307 19.80 12.06 -22.04
C THR A 307 19.30 13.08 -21.00
N GLY A 308 19.96 13.14 -19.84
CA GLY A 308 19.60 14.14 -18.81
C GLY A 308 19.76 15.58 -19.29
N ALA A 309 20.74 15.84 -20.16
CA ALA A 309 20.99 17.15 -20.75
C ALA A 309 19.87 17.60 -21.70
N GLU A 310 19.23 16.67 -22.40
CA GLU A 310 18.09 16.94 -23.29
C GLU A 310 16.77 17.09 -22.52
N LEU A 311 16.62 16.35 -21.42
CA LEU A 311 15.45 16.48 -20.55
C LEU A 311 15.40 17.86 -19.85
N TYR A 312 16.54 18.40 -19.43
CA TYR A 312 16.58 19.62 -18.63
C TYR A 312 15.89 20.83 -19.31
N PRO A 313 16.17 21.18 -20.60
CA PRO A 313 15.43 22.21 -21.33
C PRO A 313 13.92 21.97 -21.40
N LYS A 314 13.45 20.71 -21.38
CA LYS A 314 12.01 20.40 -21.36
C LYS A 314 11.37 20.71 -20.01
N ILE A 315 12.07 20.48 -18.90
CA ILE A 315 11.63 20.90 -17.57
C ILE A 315 11.52 22.43 -17.51
N VAL A 316 12.52 23.14 -18.02
CA VAL A 316 12.50 24.61 -18.07
C VAL A 316 11.41 25.13 -19.01
N GLY A 317 11.19 24.47 -20.15
CA GLY A 317 10.08 24.79 -21.06
C GLY A 317 8.71 24.59 -20.40
N ALA A 318 8.55 23.55 -19.58
CA ALA A 318 7.34 23.37 -18.78
C ALA A 318 7.19 24.48 -17.74
N ALA A 319 8.27 24.88 -17.06
CA ALA A 319 8.23 26.03 -16.14
C ALA A 319 7.82 27.34 -16.85
N ALA A 320 8.36 27.59 -18.05
CA ALA A 320 7.97 28.74 -18.87
C ALA A 320 6.50 28.67 -19.28
N GLY A 321 5.96 27.47 -19.54
CA GLY A 321 4.53 27.26 -19.81
C GLY A 321 3.64 27.63 -18.61
N VAL A 322 4.06 27.29 -17.39
CA VAL A 322 3.36 27.68 -16.16
C VAL A 322 3.38 29.20 -16.00
N GLU A 323 4.54 29.82 -16.17
CA GLU A 323 4.69 31.28 -16.04
C GLU A 323 3.91 32.03 -17.12
N ALA A 324 3.87 31.52 -18.36
CA ALA A 324 3.03 32.09 -19.42
C ALA A 324 1.53 31.94 -19.15
N ALA A 325 1.12 30.88 -18.45
CA ALA A 325 -0.28 30.63 -18.09
C ALA A 325 -0.76 31.52 -16.93
N LEU A 326 0.07 31.69 -15.90
CA LEU A 326 -0.29 32.43 -14.69
C LEU A 326 0.15 33.89 -14.69
N LEU A 327 1.12 34.26 -15.53
CA LEU A 327 1.71 35.60 -15.56
C LEU A 327 2.14 36.03 -14.15
N ALA A 328 1.90 37.30 -13.78
CA ALA A 328 2.24 37.81 -12.45
C ALA A 328 1.35 37.25 -11.31
N MET A 329 0.39 36.37 -11.59
CA MET A 329 -0.54 35.82 -10.60
C MET A 329 -0.03 34.51 -9.97
N GLY A 330 1.09 33.95 -10.47
CA GLY A 330 1.73 32.78 -9.87
C GLY A 330 3.00 32.38 -10.59
N ALA A 331 3.83 31.56 -9.94
CA ALA A 331 5.14 31.16 -10.46
C ALA A 331 5.33 29.63 -10.37
N PRO A 332 6.07 29.02 -11.29
CA PRO A 332 6.44 27.61 -11.19
C PRO A 332 7.34 27.41 -9.95
N SER A 333 7.04 26.39 -9.16
CA SER A 333 7.67 26.21 -7.84
C SER A 333 8.27 24.82 -7.64
N HIS A 334 7.56 23.78 -8.08
CA HIS A 334 7.94 22.39 -7.84
C HIS A 334 8.01 21.61 -9.15
N ALA A 335 8.98 20.71 -9.25
CA ALA A 335 9.07 19.68 -10.26
C ALA A 335 8.84 18.32 -9.60
N VAL A 336 7.73 17.66 -9.93
CA VAL A 336 7.33 16.37 -9.35
C VAL A 336 7.67 15.27 -10.34
N MET A 337 8.45 14.29 -9.93
CA MET A 337 8.88 13.19 -10.81
C MET A 337 9.01 11.87 -10.05
N HIS A 338 8.94 10.76 -10.79
CA HIS A 338 9.11 9.43 -10.20
C HIS A 338 10.55 9.23 -9.70
N SER A 339 10.76 8.43 -8.64
CA SER A 339 12.10 8.18 -8.09
C SER A 339 13.09 7.67 -9.15
N ARG A 340 12.65 6.75 -10.01
CA ARG A 340 13.44 6.24 -11.15
C ARG A 340 14.01 7.36 -12.03
N ARG A 341 13.21 8.42 -12.28
CA ARG A 341 13.59 9.55 -13.13
C ARG A 341 14.55 10.48 -12.41
N TRP A 342 14.29 10.75 -11.13
CA TRP A 342 15.19 11.56 -10.31
C TRP A 342 16.57 10.92 -10.18
N TYR A 343 16.62 9.63 -9.84
CA TYR A 343 17.89 8.93 -9.70
C TYR A 343 18.62 8.78 -11.02
N TRP A 344 17.91 8.54 -12.13
CA TRP A 344 18.51 8.60 -13.46
C TRP A 344 19.09 9.97 -13.76
N LEU A 345 18.34 11.06 -13.57
CA LEU A 345 18.84 12.42 -13.78
C LEU A 345 20.08 12.71 -12.92
N SER A 346 20.13 12.17 -11.70
CA SER A 346 21.28 12.29 -10.81
C SER A 346 22.48 11.44 -11.21
N SER A 347 22.29 10.36 -11.98
CA SER A 347 23.39 9.55 -12.52
C SER A 347 24.00 10.17 -13.77
N GLN A 348 23.28 11.07 -14.45
CA GLN A 348 23.74 11.69 -15.68
C GLN A 348 24.95 12.60 -15.42
N MET A 349 25.92 12.52 -16.33
CA MET A 349 27.07 13.39 -16.38
C MET A 349 26.94 14.36 -17.56
N SER A 350 27.34 15.60 -17.34
CA SER A 350 27.76 16.48 -18.43
C SER A 350 29.11 16.01 -19.00
N ALA A 351 29.66 16.73 -19.99
CA ALA A 351 30.95 16.42 -20.60
C ALA A 351 32.13 16.35 -19.61
N THR A 352 32.00 16.99 -18.43
CA THR A 352 33.09 17.07 -17.44
C THR A 352 32.66 16.93 -15.98
N TRP A 353 31.36 16.96 -15.66
CA TRP A 353 30.87 17.00 -14.27
C TRP A 353 29.48 16.39 -14.12
N PRO A 354 29.09 15.93 -12.90
CA PRO A 354 27.74 15.43 -12.64
C PRO A 354 26.68 16.49 -12.94
N LEU A 355 25.56 16.06 -13.54
CA LEU A 355 24.44 16.96 -13.82
C LEU A 355 23.78 17.43 -12.51
N ILE A 356 23.64 16.55 -11.52
CA ILE A 356 23.16 16.88 -10.18
C ILE A 356 24.29 16.56 -9.18
N ASN A 357 24.57 17.48 -8.25
CA ASN A 357 25.60 17.28 -7.23
C ASN A 357 25.01 17.38 -5.82
N TRP A 358 25.63 16.72 -4.85
CA TRP A 358 25.15 16.74 -3.47
C TRP A 358 25.53 18.05 -2.77
N THR A 359 24.61 18.58 -1.97
CA THR A 359 24.85 19.80 -1.19
C THR A 359 26.12 19.67 -0.34
N GLY A 360 26.97 20.70 -0.39
CA GLY A 360 28.27 20.70 0.31
C GLY A 360 29.46 20.25 -0.55
N ILE A 361 29.25 19.82 -1.80
CA ILE A 361 30.31 19.50 -2.76
C ILE A 361 30.33 20.58 -3.89
N PRO A 362 31.24 21.56 -3.89
CA PRO A 362 31.38 22.55 -4.98
C PRO A 362 32.10 21.91 -6.21
N VAL A 363 32.05 22.34 -7.49
CA VAL A 363 31.91 23.69 -8.11
C VAL A 363 31.13 23.68 -9.46
N GLN A 364 30.72 22.54 -10.04
CA GLN A 364 30.15 22.52 -11.41
C GLN A 364 29.02 21.50 -11.53
N ALA A 365 27.77 21.92 -11.33
CA ALA A 365 26.61 21.04 -11.48
C ALA A 365 25.40 21.80 -12.00
N GLY A 366 24.58 21.13 -12.80
CA GLY A 366 23.30 21.60 -13.29
C GLY A 366 22.15 21.33 -12.32
N GLY A 367 22.40 21.24 -11.01
CA GLY A 367 21.40 21.06 -9.95
C GLY A 367 22.02 20.56 -8.63
N GLN A 368 21.28 20.69 -7.52
CA GLN A 368 21.74 20.29 -6.18
C GLN A 368 20.78 19.28 -5.54
N ALA A 369 21.30 18.15 -5.05
CA ALA A 369 20.57 17.19 -4.23
C ALA A 369 20.71 17.54 -2.74
N ASN A 370 19.67 17.24 -1.94
CA ASN A 370 19.64 17.44 -0.50
C ASN A 370 20.08 16.15 0.23
N ALA A 371 21.23 16.18 0.89
CA ALA A 371 21.80 15.03 1.62
C ALA A 371 20.93 14.52 2.78
N ASN A 372 20.10 15.39 3.36
CA ASN A 372 19.18 15.04 4.44
C ASN A 372 17.80 14.60 3.94
N SER A 373 17.57 14.61 2.63
CA SER A 373 16.30 14.18 2.07
C SER A 373 16.27 12.67 1.88
N SER A 374 15.26 12.00 2.45
CA SER A 374 14.87 10.62 2.16
C SER A 374 13.59 10.61 1.30
N TYR A 375 13.11 9.42 0.90
CA TYR A 375 11.79 9.33 0.28
C TYR A 375 10.74 9.91 1.25
N ALA A 376 9.73 10.62 0.71
CA ALA A 376 8.68 11.31 1.46
C ALA A 376 9.13 12.41 2.46
N SER A 377 10.40 12.84 2.46
CA SER A 377 10.90 13.87 3.39
C SER A 377 10.86 15.31 2.82
N GLY A 378 9.97 15.58 1.86
CA GLY A 378 9.88 16.86 1.16
C GLY A 378 10.88 17.02 0.01
N VAL A 379 11.46 18.22 -0.13
CA VAL A 379 12.30 18.61 -1.28
C VAL A 379 13.59 17.78 -1.37
N ARG A 380 13.72 17.04 -2.47
CA ARG A 380 14.85 16.13 -2.78
C ARG A 380 16.07 16.87 -3.31
N GLY A 381 15.84 18.00 -3.94
CA GLY A 381 16.88 18.82 -4.53
C GLY A 381 16.30 20.07 -5.17
N VAL A 382 17.17 20.94 -5.63
CA VAL A 382 16.81 22.18 -6.32
C VAL A 382 17.51 22.20 -7.68
N LEU A 383 16.74 22.44 -8.74
CA LEU A 383 17.28 22.64 -10.08
C LEU A 383 17.86 24.06 -10.23
N PRO A 384 18.76 24.34 -11.20
CA PRO A 384 19.36 25.66 -11.39
C PRO A 384 18.35 26.76 -11.69
N SER A 385 17.17 26.39 -12.20
CA SER A 385 16.02 27.28 -12.37
C SER A 385 15.34 27.68 -11.06
N GLY A 386 15.75 27.13 -9.92
CA GLY A 386 15.13 27.35 -8.60
C GLY A 386 13.99 26.40 -8.27
N LEU A 387 13.59 25.52 -9.20
CA LEU A 387 12.52 24.54 -8.97
C LEU A 387 12.89 23.52 -7.90
N GLN A 388 11.98 23.32 -6.96
CA GLN A 388 12.12 22.32 -5.90
C GLN A 388 11.65 20.95 -6.40
N VAL A 389 12.53 19.96 -6.34
CA VAL A 389 12.21 18.62 -6.83
C VAL A 389 11.53 17.81 -5.74
N ILE A 390 10.37 17.25 -6.08
CA ILE A 390 9.62 16.31 -5.26
C ILE A 390 9.64 14.95 -5.94
N VAL A 391 9.98 13.92 -5.18
CA VAL A 391 9.99 12.53 -5.68
C VAL A 391 8.76 11.83 -5.18
N ASP A 392 7.98 11.31 -6.13
CA ASP A 392 6.73 10.63 -5.86
C ASP A 392 6.60 9.34 -6.67
N ASN A 393 6.48 8.20 -5.97
CA ASN A 393 6.32 6.90 -6.61
C ASN A 393 4.87 6.56 -6.94
N ASN A 394 3.93 7.44 -6.66
CA ASN A 394 2.55 7.30 -7.12
C ASN A 394 2.40 7.69 -8.60
N ILE A 395 3.40 8.34 -9.22
CA ILE A 395 3.38 8.66 -10.66
C ILE A 395 3.39 7.37 -11.50
N SER A 396 2.43 7.24 -12.41
CA SER A 396 2.34 6.09 -13.30
C SER A 396 3.56 5.95 -14.21
N THR A 397 4.06 4.72 -14.32
CA THR A 397 5.21 4.35 -15.17
C THR A 397 4.81 3.58 -16.43
N THR A 398 3.50 3.47 -16.69
CA THR A 398 2.92 2.70 -17.79
C THR A 398 2.23 3.60 -18.81
N LEU A 399 2.63 4.87 -18.88
CA LEU A 399 2.05 5.85 -19.79
C LEU A 399 2.63 5.70 -21.21
N GLY A 400 2.01 6.41 -22.17
CA GLY A 400 2.42 6.41 -23.58
C GLY A 400 2.42 5.00 -24.19
N GLY A 401 3.58 4.56 -24.69
CA GLY A 401 3.78 3.19 -25.21
C GLY A 401 3.82 2.08 -24.15
N GLY A 402 3.42 2.35 -22.89
CA GLY A 402 3.40 1.39 -21.78
C GLY A 402 4.66 1.36 -20.93
N THR A 403 5.60 2.28 -21.15
CA THR A 403 6.89 2.34 -20.44
C THR A 403 7.25 3.72 -19.92
N GLU A 404 6.45 4.75 -20.23
CA GLU A 404 6.80 6.15 -19.97
C GLU A 404 6.38 6.58 -18.55
N ASP A 405 7.17 7.47 -17.94
CA ASP A 405 6.80 8.22 -16.73
C ASP A 405 6.68 9.71 -17.03
N GLU A 406 5.60 10.35 -16.58
CA GLU A 406 5.45 11.79 -16.73
C GLU A 406 6.19 12.56 -15.63
N LEU A 407 6.66 13.76 -15.96
CA LEU A 407 7.19 14.73 -14.99
C LEU A 407 6.27 15.94 -14.99
N TYR A 408 5.92 16.43 -13.81
CA TYR A 408 5.03 17.59 -13.67
C TYR A 408 5.78 18.81 -13.16
N VAL A 409 5.51 19.97 -13.74
CA VAL A 409 5.94 21.26 -13.20
C VAL A 409 4.69 22.01 -12.76
N VAL A 410 4.66 22.35 -11.47
CA VAL A 410 3.46 22.89 -10.83
C VAL A 410 3.74 24.19 -10.06
N PRO A 411 2.80 25.15 -10.09
CA PRO A 411 2.73 26.25 -9.14
C PRO A 411 1.98 25.77 -7.89
N ASN A 412 2.66 25.74 -6.73
CA ASN A 412 2.06 25.33 -5.46
C ASN A 412 0.82 26.18 -5.13
N THR A 413 0.87 27.48 -5.43
CA THR A 413 -0.24 28.43 -5.23
C THR A 413 -1.58 27.97 -5.81
N GLU A 414 -1.57 27.17 -6.88
CA GLU A 414 -2.78 26.70 -7.56
C GLU A 414 -3.08 25.20 -7.35
N CYS A 415 -2.25 24.49 -6.58
CA CYS A 415 -2.50 23.12 -6.16
C CYS A 415 -3.31 23.13 -4.86
N HIS A 416 -4.64 23.13 -4.93
CA HIS A 416 -5.49 23.17 -3.73
C HIS A 416 -5.99 21.80 -3.32
N LEU A 417 -5.81 21.50 -2.04
CA LEU A 417 -6.25 20.27 -1.38
C LEU A 417 -7.04 20.64 -0.12
N TRP A 418 -8.29 20.21 -0.06
CA TRP A 418 -9.12 20.28 1.14
C TRP A 418 -9.09 18.93 1.84
N GLU A 419 -8.70 18.92 3.10
CA GLU A 419 -8.71 17.72 3.94
C GLU A 419 -9.51 18.01 5.21
N ASP A 420 -10.15 16.99 5.76
CA ASP A 420 -10.69 17.08 7.11
C ASP A 420 -9.51 17.16 8.12
N PRO A 421 -9.45 18.19 8.98
CA PRO A 421 -8.37 18.39 9.94
C PRO A 421 -8.23 17.25 10.96
N ALA A 422 -9.27 16.43 11.16
CA ALA A 422 -9.23 15.27 12.04
C ALA A 422 -8.94 13.95 11.29
N ALA A 423 -8.71 13.99 9.98
CA ALA A 423 -8.44 12.80 9.18
C ALA A 423 -6.97 12.34 9.31
N PRO A 424 -6.68 11.03 9.19
CA PRO A 424 -7.63 9.94 8.92
C PRO A 424 -8.46 9.55 10.15
N LEU A 425 -9.76 9.36 9.93
CA LEU A 425 -10.71 8.89 10.93
C LEU A 425 -10.69 7.36 11.01
N PHE A 426 -10.81 6.85 12.24
CA PHE A 426 -10.74 5.43 12.54
C PHE A 426 -12.07 4.92 13.10
N ILE A 427 -12.53 3.80 12.55
CA ILE A 427 -13.67 3.05 13.06
C ILE A 427 -13.21 1.62 13.37
N ARG A 428 -13.25 1.27 14.66
CA ARG A 428 -13.19 -0.11 15.12
C ARG A 428 -14.60 -0.64 15.30
N ALA A 429 -14.95 -1.68 14.56
CA ALA A 429 -16.24 -2.34 14.68
C ALA A 429 -16.06 -3.80 15.10
N GLU A 430 -16.49 -4.15 16.31
CA GLU A 430 -16.38 -5.51 16.85
C GLU A 430 -17.53 -6.45 16.43
N GLN A 431 -18.62 -5.91 15.88
CA GLN A 431 -19.83 -6.65 15.50
C GLN A 431 -19.93 -7.17 14.05
N PRO A 432 -19.33 -6.55 13.00
CA PRO A 432 -19.58 -6.93 11.60
C PRO A 432 -19.19 -8.36 11.23
N ALA A 433 -18.27 -8.97 11.99
CA ALA A 433 -17.80 -10.34 11.80
C ALA A 433 -17.93 -11.19 13.08
N ALA A 434 -18.93 -10.90 13.92
CA ALA A 434 -19.13 -11.60 15.19
C ALA A 434 -19.34 -13.12 15.02
N ALA A 435 -19.96 -13.56 13.92
CA ALA A 435 -20.17 -14.97 13.61
C ALA A 435 -18.85 -15.74 13.32
N SER A 436 -17.79 -15.04 12.95
CA SER A 436 -16.45 -15.60 12.67
C SER A 436 -15.38 -15.10 13.64
N LEU A 437 -15.76 -14.46 14.75
CA LEU A 437 -14.85 -13.87 15.74
C LEU A 437 -13.84 -12.88 15.12
N GLY A 438 -14.26 -12.11 14.12
CA GLY A 438 -13.45 -11.05 13.49
C GLY A 438 -13.74 -9.66 14.06
N VAL A 439 -12.71 -8.83 14.20
CA VAL A 439 -12.79 -7.39 14.47
C VAL A 439 -12.47 -6.66 13.16
N LEU A 440 -13.36 -5.75 12.74
CA LEU A 440 -13.17 -4.93 11.55
C LEU A 440 -12.52 -3.61 11.94
N LEU A 441 -11.39 -3.31 11.33
CA LEU A 441 -10.68 -2.04 11.43
C LEU A 441 -10.90 -1.29 10.12
N VAL A 442 -11.41 -0.06 10.19
CA VAL A 442 -11.66 0.80 9.03
C VAL A 442 -10.94 2.13 9.25
N ALA A 443 -10.15 2.55 8.26
CA ALA A 443 -9.56 3.89 8.21
C ALA A 443 -10.09 4.60 6.98
N TYR A 444 -10.50 5.86 7.12
CA TYR A 444 -10.95 6.67 5.99
C TYR A 444 -10.61 8.15 6.17
N SER A 445 -10.52 8.87 5.05
CA SER A 445 -10.31 10.31 5.00
C SER A 445 -11.18 10.93 3.90
N TYR A 446 -11.87 12.02 4.23
CA TYR A 446 -12.54 12.86 3.23
C TYR A 446 -11.57 13.89 2.69
N PHE A 447 -11.55 14.05 1.38
CA PHE A 447 -10.73 15.05 0.71
C PHE A 447 -11.40 15.58 -0.55
N ALA A 448 -11.08 16.80 -0.93
CA ALA A 448 -11.44 17.38 -2.21
C ALA A 448 -10.20 18.08 -2.76
N TYR A 449 -10.02 18.14 -4.08
CA TYR A 449 -8.86 18.80 -4.68
C TYR A 449 -9.20 19.41 -6.02
N THR A 450 -8.45 20.44 -6.43
CA THR A 450 -8.56 20.99 -7.78
C THR A 450 -7.24 21.52 -8.29
N PHE A 451 -6.97 21.23 -9.57
CA PHE A 451 -5.88 21.81 -10.36
C PHE A 451 -6.41 22.63 -11.54
N GLY A 452 -7.72 22.76 -11.66
CA GLY A 452 -8.39 23.28 -12.84
C GLY A 452 -8.77 24.76 -12.77
N ARG A 453 -8.50 25.48 -11.66
CA ARG A 453 -8.84 26.91 -11.53
C ARG A 453 -8.38 27.70 -12.75
N TYR A 454 -7.15 27.42 -13.19
CA TYR A 454 -6.61 27.81 -14.49
C TYR A 454 -6.36 26.56 -15.32
N ALA A 455 -7.00 26.45 -16.48
CA ALA A 455 -6.98 25.23 -17.30
C ALA A 455 -5.58 24.85 -17.85
N ASN A 456 -4.64 25.79 -17.86
CA ASN A 456 -3.29 25.65 -18.45
C ASN A 456 -2.14 25.87 -17.45
N ALA A 457 -2.45 26.05 -16.15
CA ALA A 457 -1.44 26.39 -15.14
C ALA A 457 -0.52 25.23 -14.76
N MET A 458 -0.94 23.99 -14.99
CA MET A 458 -0.14 22.80 -14.75
C MET A 458 0.53 22.36 -16.06
N GLN A 459 1.80 21.98 -16.01
CA GLN A 459 2.55 21.54 -17.18
C GLN A 459 3.15 20.16 -16.92
N LYS A 460 3.18 19.33 -17.96
CA LYS A 460 3.78 17.99 -17.90
C LYS A 460 4.77 17.78 -19.02
N VAL A 461 5.86 17.09 -18.72
CA VAL A 461 6.80 16.58 -19.72
C VAL A 461 6.48 15.10 -19.92
N GLY A 462 6.16 14.74 -21.16
CA GLY A 462 5.78 13.38 -21.57
C GLY A 462 6.17 13.11 -23.02
N GLY A 463 6.01 11.86 -23.47
CA GLY A 463 6.39 11.43 -24.83
C GLY A 463 7.55 10.43 -24.82
N THR A 464 8.02 10.03 -26.00
CA THR A 464 8.97 8.90 -26.15
C THR A 464 10.33 9.13 -25.49
N GLY A 465 10.73 10.37 -25.24
CA GLY A 465 11.94 10.67 -24.47
C GLY A 465 11.81 10.38 -22.97
N MET A 466 10.60 10.07 -22.50
CA MET A 466 10.28 9.71 -21.12
C MET A 466 10.11 8.19 -20.91
N ILE A 467 10.65 7.35 -21.81
CA ILE A 467 10.73 5.90 -21.61
C ILE A 467 11.47 5.53 -20.31
N ALA A 468 11.29 4.28 -19.87
CA ALA A 468 11.96 3.72 -18.70
C ALA A 468 13.47 4.01 -18.72
N PRO A 469 14.02 4.71 -17.70
CA PRO A 469 15.43 5.06 -17.69
C PRO A 469 16.36 3.85 -17.64
N VAL A 470 17.50 3.97 -18.31
CA VAL A 470 18.62 3.02 -18.25
C VAL A 470 19.79 3.72 -17.56
N PHE A 471 20.45 3.02 -16.63
CA PHE A 471 21.52 3.56 -15.78
C PHE A 471 22.90 3.36 -16.35
#